data_AF-A0AAU6LME6-F1
#
_entry.id   AF-A0AAU6LME6-F1
#
_cell.length_a   1.000
_cell.length_b   1.000
_cell.length_c   1.000
_cell.angle_alpha   90.00
_cell.angle_beta   90.00
_cell.angle_gamma   90.00
#
_symmetry.space_group_name_H-M   'P 1'
#
loop_
_entity.id
_entity.type
_entity.pdbx_description
1 polymer ?
#
loop_
_entity_poly.entity_id
_entity_poly.type
_entity_poly.pdbx_seq_one_letter_code
_entity_poly.pdbx_strand_id
1 'polypeptide(L)'
;MVSEEHRRVLDPERDAAALKALTHPLRIRLLGLLRQDGPATATELGVKAGESSASTSYHLRVLAKHAFVAEADHRDGRERRWRAVHSATAWSNESMESSPGSRALLSLSRRAQIEHLEASLVRHEADIADGRLPQEWVEPSGISDLMPRLTAGSLAELREAFYLKLEELAARDAGDARAAQVVLLMAGLALAPRDPATDPHVSGPTPTPTPTATATETETEDAS
;
A
#
# COMPACT_ATOMS: atom_id res chain seq x y z
N MET A 1 15.08 -23.16 -1.24
CA MET A 1 14.92 -22.80 0.18
C MET A 1 16.02 -21.81 0.56
N VAL A 2 15.79 -20.54 0.26
CA VAL A 2 16.53 -19.34 0.72
C VAL A 2 15.51 -18.20 0.54
N SER A 3 15.05 -17.44 1.54
CA SER A 3 15.11 -17.52 3.00
C SER A 3 13.99 -16.62 3.54
N GLU A 4 13.45 -16.89 4.72
CA GLU A 4 12.50 -16.05 5.47
C GLU A 4 13.04 -14.64 5.84
N GLU A 5 14.13 -14.21 5.24
CA GLU A 5 14.96 -13.07 5.64
C GLU A 5 14.32 -11.71 5.29
N HIS A 6 13.50 -11.65 4.23
CA HIS A 6 12.89 -10.41 3.75
C HIS A 6 11.56 -10.05 4.42
N ARG A 7 10.81 -11.03 4.96
CA ARG A 7 9.46 -10.81 5.51
C ARG A 7 9.40 -11.31 6.94
N ARG A 8 9.06 -10.42 7.88
CA ARG A 8 8.81 -10.82 9.26
C ARG A 8 7.35 -11.18 9.47
N VAL A 9 7.09 -12.45 9.77
CA VAL A 9 5.77 -12.92 10.22
C VAL A 9 5.67 -12.69 11.73
N LEU A 10 4.63 -11.98 12.17
CA LEU A 10 4.33 -11.72 13.57
C LEU A 10 3.22 -12.65 14.04
N ASP A 11 3.43 -13.30 15.17
CA ASP A 11 2.43 -14.10 15.86
C ASP A 11 1.84 -13.27 17.02
N PRO A 12 0.54 -12.99 17.05
CA PRO A 12 -0.08 -12.22 18.13
C PRO A 12 0.17 -12.72 19.55
N GLU A 13 0.36 -14.03 19.75
CA GLU A 13 0.64 -14.59 21.06
C GLU A 13 2.10 -14.34 21.50
N ARG A 14 3.03 -14.41 20.56
CA ARG A 14 4.48 -14.31 20.83
C ARG A 14 5.05 -12.90 20.64
N ASP A 15 4.45 -12.12 19.74
CA ASP A 15 4.91 -10.80 19.28
C ASP A 15 3.97 -9.66 19.71
N ALA A 16 3.14 -9.85 20.74
CA ALA A 16 2.18 -8.85 21.21
C ALA A 16 2.80 -7.45 21.42
N ALA A 17 4.02 -7.39 21.96
CA ALA A 17 4.74 -6.13 22.16
C ALA A 17 5.17 -5.48 20.84
N ALA A 18 5.60 -6.27 19.85
CA ALA A 18 5.98 -5.79 18.53
C ALA A 18 4.74 -5.32 17.73
N LEU A 19 3.62 -6.03 17.82
CA LEU A 19 2.34 -5.58 17.26
C LEU A 19 1.87 -4.28 17.90
N LYS A 20 1.94 -4.17 19.23
CA LYS A 20 1.68 -2.91 19.94
C LYS A 20 2.62 -1.77 19.50
N ALA A 21 3.82 -2.11 19.01
CA ALA A 21 4.73 -1.12 18.44
C ALA A 21 4.30 -0.63 17.05
N LEU A 22 3.36 -1.28 16.37
CA LEU A 22 2.82 -0.85 15.08
C LEU A 22 1.48 -0.12 15.21
N THR A 23 0.83 -0.08 16.38
CA THR A 23 -0.50 0.56 16.53
C THR A 23 -0.51 2.08 16.38
N HIS A 24 0.65 2.72 16.17
CA HIS A 24 0.70 4.16 15.97
C HIS A 24 0.84 4.46 14.46
N PRO A 25 -0.05 5.27 13.86
CA PRO A 25 -0.03 5.54 12.42
C PRO A 25 1.33 6.02 11.92
N LEU A 26 1.96 6.94 12.64
CA LEU A 26 3.29 7.45 12.27
C LEU A 26 4.36 6.34 12.20
N ARG A 27 4.31 5.32 13.07
CA ARG A 27 5.29 4.22 13.04
C ARG A 27 5.11 3.35 11.80
N ILE A 28 3.86 3.08 11.40
CA ILE A 28 3.57 2.35 10.15
C ILE A 28 4.08 3.17 8.97
N ARG A 29 3.80 4.48 8.94
CA ARG A 29 4.22 5.37 7.86
C ARG A 29 5.73 5.46 7.73
N LEU A 30 6.45 5.66 8.85
CA LEU A 30 7.92 5.70 8.87
C LEU A 30 8.55 4.38 8.40
N LEU A 31 7.99 3.24 8.82
CA LEU A 31 8.45 1.93 8.37
C LEU A 31 8.20 1.74 6.86
N GLY A 32 7.06 2.20 6.35
CA GLY A 32 6.75 2.21 4.92
C GLY A 32 7.75 3.04 4.11
N LEU A 33 8.00 4.28 4.53
CA LEU A 33 8.99 5.16 3.89
C LEU A 33 10.39 4.54 3.84
N LEU A 34 10.84 3.88 4.91
CA LEU A 34 12.14 3.22 4.96
C LEU A 34 12.24 1.97 4.08
N ARG A 35 11.12 1.29 3.82
CA ARG A 35 11.06 0.14 2.90
C ARG A 35 11.08 0.59 1.45
N GLN A 36 10.41 1.70 1.18
CA GLN A 36 10.29 2.27 -0.17
C GLN A 36 11.56 3.02 -0.55
N ASP A 37 11.88 4.10 0.17
CA ASP A 37 12.91 5.05 -0.21
C ASP A 37 14.31 4.63 0.27
N GLY A 38 14.40 3.53 1.02
CA GLY A 38 15.64 3.05 1.61
C GLY A 38 16.10 3.87 2.82
N PRO A 39 17.40 3.77 3.18
CA PRO A 39 17.91 4.33 4.43
C PRO A 39 17.83 5.86 4.51
N ALA A 40 17.26 6.38 5.61
CA ALA A 40 17.01 7.81 5.81
C ALA A 40 17.31 8.28 7.24
N THR A 41 17.57 9.58 7.40
CA THR A 41 17.72 10.23 8.71
C THR A 41 16.35 10.55 9.32
N ALA A 42 16.30 10.80 10.64
CA ALA A 42 15.07 11.23 11.30
C ALA A 42 14.55 12.59 10.78
N THR A 43 15.44 13.47 10.30
CA THR A 43 15.08 14.77 9.75
C THR A 43 14.45 14.62 8.36
N GLU A 44 15.06 13.84 7.47
CA GLU A 44 14.50 13.52 6.14
C GLU A 44 13.12 12.87 6.26
N LEU A 45 12.98 11.90 7.16
CA LEU A 45 11.71 11.23 7.43
C LEU A 45 10.67 12.16 8.06
N GLY A 46 11.09 13.06 8.97
CA GLY A 46 10.19 14.03 9.59
C GLY A 46 9.57 14.97 8.56
N VAL A 47 10.36 15.48 7.60
CA VAL A 47 9.85 16.31 6.51
C VAL A 47 8.81 15.55 5.68
N LYS A 48 9.12 14.32 5.26
CA LYS A 48 8.19 13.48 4.49
C LYS A 48 6.91 13.14 5.28
N ALA A 49 7.05 12.92 6.58
CA ALA A 49 5.94 12.58 7.46
C ALA A 49 5.13 13.80 7.94
N GLY A 50 5.58 15.03 7.70
CA GLY A 50 4.96 16.24 8.26
C GLY A 50 5.12 16.33 9.78
N GLU A 51 6.23 15.83 10.31
CA GLU A 51 6.50 15.65 11.74
C GLU A 51 7.84 16.25 12.15
N SER A 52 7.98 16.57 13.43
CA SER A 52 9.26 17.07 13.95
C SER A 52 10.34 15.97 13.95
N SER A 53 11.60 16.35 13.79
CA SER A 53 12.74 15.41 13.88
C SER A 53 12.84 14.75 15.27
N ALA A 54 12.47 15.47 16.34
CA ALA A 54 12.42 14.94 17.70
C ALA A 54 11.35 13.84 17.86
N SER A 55 10.13 14.09 17.40
CA SER A 55 9.03 13.11 17.36
C SER A 55 9.43 11.88 16.54
N THR A 56 9.92 12.11 15.32
CA THR A 56 10.35 11.06 14.40
C THR A 56 11.44 10.18 15.01
N SER A 57 12.45 10.79 15.64
CA SER A 57 13.53 10.07 16.33
C SER A 57 13.01 9.19 17.47
N TYR A 58 12.02 9.64 18.23
CA TYR A 58 11.38 8.83 19.26
C TYR A 58 10.70 7.60 18.66
N HIS A 59 9.90 7.77 17.61
CA HIS A 59 9.21 6.66 16.96
C HIS A 59 10.16 5.65 16.31
N LEU A 60 11.25 6.12 15.69
CA LEU A 60 12.29 5.24 15.12
C LEU A 60 12.99 4.40 16.20
N ARG A 61 13.29 4.99 17.37
CA ARG A 61 13.84 4.21 18.51
C ARG A 61 12.87 3.14 19.00
N VAL A 62 11.58 3.42 19.04
CA VAL A 62 10.56 2.43 19.41
C VAL A 62 10.50 1.31 18.37
N LEU A 63 10.51 1.63 17.08
CA LEU A 63 10.57 0.62 16.01
C LEU A 63 11.85 -0.24 16.10
N ALA A 64 12.98 0.39 16.44
CA ALA A 64 14.26 -0.29 16.56
C ALA A 64 14.31 -1.27 17.73
N LYS A 65 13.71 -0.90 18.88
CA LYS A 65 13.56 -1.79 20.04
C LYS A 65 12.89 -3.11 19.68
N HIS A 66 12.01 -3.08 18.68
CA HIS A 66 11.28 -4.25 18.21
C HIS A 66 11.81 -4.77 16.87
N ALA A 67 13.04 -4.43 16.46
CA ALA A 67 13.69 -4.93 15.25
C ALA A 67 12.90 -4.71 13.93
N PHE A 68 12.09 -3.65 13.86
CA PHE A 68 11.49 -3.23 12.58
C PHE A 68 12.43 -2.38 11.74
N VAL A 69 13.26 -1.58 12.43
CA VAL A 69 14.30 -0.75 11.81
C VAL A 69 15.62 -0.96 12.53
N ALA A 70 16.71 -0.76 11.82
CA ALA A 70 18.06 -0.78 12.36
C ALA A 70 18.83 0.44 11.87
N GLU A 71 19.97 0.68 12.47
CA GLU A 71 20.93 1.64 11.94
C GLU A 71 21.51 1.10 10.63
N ALA A 72 21.67 1.98 9.65
CA ALA A 72 22.29 1.66 8.38
C ALA A 72 23.81 1.90 8.44
N ASP A 73 24.59 1.11 7.70
CA ASP A 73 26.04 1.31 7.59
C ASP A 73 26.35 2.66 6.93
N HIS A 74 27.40 3.31 7.41
CA HIS A 74 27.76 4.68 7.04
C HIS A 74 29.28 4.89 7.06
N ARG A 75 29.81 5.67 6.12
CA ARG A 75 31.26 5.97 5.99
C ARG A 75 31.74 7.19 6.80
N ASP A 76 30.88 8.18 7.08
CA ASP A 76 31.31 9.55 7.46
C ASP A 76 30.76 10.11 8.80
N GLY A 77 30.53 9.27 9.80
CA GLY A 77 30.26 9.58 11.23
C GLY A 77 29.20 10.62 11.67
N ARG A 78 28.57 11.42 10.80
CA ARG A 78 27.87 12.65 11.22
C ARG A 78 26.38 12.53 11.55
N GLU A 79 25.62 11.64 10.89
CA GLU A 79 24.17 11.51 11.16
C GLU A 79 23.70 10.06 11.14
N ARG A 80 22.88 9.71 12.13
CA ARG A 80 22.30 8.37 12.28
C ARG A 80 21.24 8.12 11.20
N ARG A 81 21.54 7.22 10.27
CA ARG A 81 20.59 6.75 9.25
C ARG A 81 19.92 5.47 9.71
N TRP A 82 18.62 5.37 9.46
CA TRP A 82 17.80 4.22 9.77
C TRP A 82 17.45 3.48 8.49
N ARG A 83 17.32 2.15 8.56
CA ARG A 83 16.82 1.30 7.48
C ARG A 83 15.78 0.34 8.01
N ALA A 84 14.83 -0.08 7.17
CA ALA A 84 13.99 -1.21 7.51
C ALA A 84 14.83 -2.50 7.62
N VAL A 85 14.52 -3.34 8.60
CA VAL A 85 15.18 -4.66 8.75
C VAL A 85 14.62 -5.66 7.75
N HIS A 86 13.30 -5.59 7.52
CA HIS A 86 12.56 -6.49 6.64
C HIS A 86 11.78 -5.67 5.60
N SER A 87 11.70 -6.15 4.37
CA SER A 87 10.91 -5.53 3.29
C SER A 87 9.41 -5.64 3.51
N ALA A 88 8.94 -6.61 4.32
CA ALA A 88 7.53 -6.77 4.65
C ALA A 88 7.29 -7.22 6.10
N THR A 89 6.12 -6.88 6.63
CA THR A 89 5.57 -7.45 7.86
C THR A 89 4.30 -8.23 7.49
N ALA A 90 4.17 -9.45 7.99
CA ALA A 90 3.01 -10.31 7.76
C ALA A 90 2.48 -10.89 9.07
N TRP A 91 1.27 -11.43 9.03
CA TRP A 91 0.58 -12.09 10.15
C TRP A 91 -0.54 -12.96 9.57
N SER A 92 -1.04 -13.93 10.36
CA SER A 92 -2.27 -14.63 10.00
C SER A 92 -3.49 -13.73 10.25
N ASN A 93 -4.38 -13.60 9.28
CA ASN A 93 -5.63 -12.86 9.46
C ASN A 93 -6.45 -13.44 10.62
N GLU A 94 -6.54 -14.77 10.71
CA GLU A 94 -7.23 -15.46 11.81
C GLU A 94 -6.62 -15.11 13.17
N SER A 95 -5.29 -15.13 13.27
CA SER A 95 -4.60 -14.77 14.52
C SER A 95 -4.87 -13.32 14.95
N MET A 96 -5.07 -12.41 13.99
CA MET A 96 -5.34 -11.00 14.25
C MET A 96 -6.78 -10.73 14.70
N GLU A 97 -7.71 -11.64 14.42
CA GLU A 97 -9.10 -11.55 14.90
C GLU A 97 -9.23 -11.88 16.38
N SER A 98 -8.23 -12.54 16.97
CA SER A 98 -8.25 -13.05 18.35
C SER A 98 -8.38 -11.96 19.44
N SER A 99 -8.02 -10.70 19.17
CA SER A 99 -8.14 -9.61 20.15
C SER A 99 -8.58 -8.26 19.55
N PRO A 100 -9.28 -7.39 20.31
CA PRO A 100 -9.64 -6.05 19.85
C PRO A 100 -8.43 -5.18 19.46
N GLY A 101 -7.30 -5.31 20.17
CA GLY A 101 -6.07 -4.57 19.87
C GLY A 101 -5.45 -4.98 18.54
N SER A 102 -5.44 -6.29 18.25
CA SER A 102 -4.96 -6.84 16.97
C SER A 102 -5.84 -6.39 15.80
N ARG A 103 -7.17 -6.40 15.96
CA ARG A 103 -8.11 -5.89 14.94
C ARG A 103 -7.92 -4.39 14.65
N ALA A 104 -7.72 -3.58 15.68
CA ALA A 104 -7.44 -2.16 15.51
C ALA A 104 -6.14 -1.92 14.73
N LEU A 105 -5.08 -2.67 15.05
CA LEU A 105 -3.82 -2.62 14.31
C LEU A 105 -3.99 -3.02 12.84
N LEU A 106 -4.76 -4.07 12.58
CA LEU A 106 -5.05 -4.54 11.23
C LEU A 106 -5.75 -3.46 10.40
N SER A 107 -6.74 -2.78 10.99
CA SER A 107 -7.45 -1.67 10.34
C SER A 107 -6.51 -0.51 10.01
N LEU A 108 -5.67 -0.09 10.96
CA LEU A 108 -4.68 0.98 10.74
C LEU A 108 -3.66 0.61 9.67
N SER A 109 -3.18 -0.63 9.67
CA SER A 109 -2.21 -1.12 8.69
C SER A 109 -2.79 -1.13 7.28
N ARG A 110 -4.05 -1.57 7.12
CA ARG A 110 -4.75 -1.56 5.83
C ARG A 110 -4.96 -0.14 5.31
N ARG A 111 -5.37 0.80 6.17
CA ARG A 111 -5.50 2.23 5.78
C ARG A 111 -4.18 2.79 5.27
N ALA A 112 -3.09 2.58 6.02
CA ALA A 112 -1.77 3.03 5.60
C ALA A 112 -1.29 2.39 4.30
N GLN A 113 -1.62 1.11 4.04
CA GLN A 113 -1.32 0.44 2.77
C GLN A 113 -2.08 1.07 1.59
N ILE A 114 -3.34 1.45 1.79
CA ILE A 114 -4.16 2.11 0.76
C ILE A 114 -3.63 3.52 0.49
N GLU A 115 -3.38 4.32 1.52
CA GLU A 115 -2.78 5.65 1.38
C GLU A 115 -1.42 5.60 0.66
N HIS A 116 -0.62 4.57 0.97
CA HIS A 116 0.66 4.35 0.30
C HIS A 116 0.50 3.95 -1.17
N LEU A 117 -0.47 3.10 -1.51
CA LEU A 117 -0.79 2.75 -2.89
C LEU A 117 -1.20 3.99 -3.69
N GLU A 118 -2.07 4.83 -3.13
CA GLU A 118 -2.52 6.08 -3.75
C GLU A 118 -1.34 7.01 -4.05
N ALA A 119 -0.47 7.25 -3.06
CA ALA A 119 0.71 8.09 -3.26
C ALA A 119 1.68 7.50 -4.30
N SER A 120 1.82 6.17 -4.35
CA SER A 120 2.70 5.48 -5.30
C SER A 120 2.15 5.53 -6.72
N LEU A 121 0.82 5.45 -6.89
CA LEU A 121 0.16 5.62 -8.18
C LEU A 121 0.40 7.02 -8.74
N VAL A 122 0.15 8.06 -7.94
CA VAL A 122 0.39 9.46 -8.35
C VAL A 122 1.85 9.67 -8.75
N ARG A 123 2.79 9.12 -7.98
CA ARG A 123 4.22 9.18 -8.31
C ARG A 123 4.53 8.43 -9.60
N HIS A 124 3.98 7.24 -9.81
CA HIS A 124 4.21 6.44 -11.00
C HIS A 124 3.71 7.16 -12.26
N GLU A 125 2.51 7.73 -12.23
CA GLU A 125 1.95 8.50 -13.35
C GLU A 125 2.83 9.72 -13.69
N ALA A 126 3.31 10.43 -12.66
CA ALA A 126 4.27 11.53 -12.85
C ALA A 126 5.62 11.03 -13.41
N ASP A 127 6.15 9.93 -12.90
CA ASP A 127 7.41 9.33 -13.38
C ASP A 127 7.32 8.92 -14.86
N ILE A 128 6.17 8.39 -15.31
CA ILE A 128 5.89 8.08 -16.71
C ILE A 128 5.76 9.36 -17.55
N ALA A 129 4.98 10.34 -17.10
CA ALA A 129 4.75 11.60 -17.81
C ALA A 129 6.06 12.41 -18.00
N ASP A 130 6.94 12.38 -17.00
CA ASP A 130 8.24 13.05 -17.02
C ASP A 130 9.31 12.28 -17.82
N GLY A 131 9.02 11.06 -18.30
CA GLY A 131 9.98 10.19 -18.97
C GLY A 131 11.08 9.62 -18.05
N ARG A 132 10.83 9.61 -16.73
CA ARG A 132 11.74 9.01 -15.72
C ARG A 132 11.65 7.48 -15.71
N LEU A 133 10.55 6.91 -16.20
CA LEU A 133 10.39 5.48 -16.46
C LEU A 133 10.24 5.22 -17.97
N PRO A 134 10.92 4.21 -18.54
CA PRO A 134 10.76 3.83 -19.95
C PRO A 134 9.33 3.36 -20.28
N GLN A 135 8.94 3.50 -21.56
CA GLN A 135 7.59 3.13 -22.05
C GLN A 135 7.21 1.66 -21.78
N GLU A 136 8.18 0.76 -21.65
CA GLU A 136 7.94 -0.66 -21.33
C GLU A 136 7.22 -0.88 -19.99
N TRP A 137 7.21 0.13 -19.10
CA TRP A 137 6.48 0.09 -17.83
C TRP A 137 4.99 0.42 -17.93
N VAL A 138 4.50 0.96 -19.06
CA VAL A 138 3.10 1.39 -19.19
C VAL A 138 2.11 0.23 -19.12
N GLU A 139 2.32 -0.81 -19.94
CA GLU A 139 1.42 -1.98 -20.00
C GLU A 139 1.43 -2.85 -18.72
N PRO A 140 2.59 -3.20 -18.12
CA PRO A 140 2.62 -4.06 -16.93
C PRO A 140 2.28 -3.33 -15.63
N SER A 141 2.16 -2.00 -15.63
CA SER A 141 1.87 -1.19 -14.44
C SER A 141 0.44 -0.66 -14.47
N GLY A 142 -0.21 -0.54 -13.31
CA GLY A 142 -1.55 0.01 -13.20
C GLY A 142 -2.40 -0.69 -12.13
N ILE A 143 -3.69 -0.38 -12.12
CA ILE A 143 -4.68 -0.96 -11.19
C ILE A 143 -5.82 -1.58 -12.01
N SER A 144 -6.22 -2.79 -11.64
CA SER A 144 -7.37 -3.49 -12.23
C SER A 144 -8.44 -3.79 -11.18
N ASP A 145 -9.71 -3.81 -11.59
CA ASP A 145 -10.90 -4.00 -10.74
C ASP A 145 -11.63 -5.33 -11.02
N LEU A 146 -10.87 -6.43 -11.02
CA LEU A 146 -11.42 -7.76 -11.31
C LEU A 146 -12.30 -8.28 -10.17
N MET A 147 -13.49 -8.81 -10.51
CA MET A 147 -14.45 -9.39 -9.56
C MET A 147 -14.77 -10.88 -9.87
N PRO A 148 -13.79 -11.80 -9.79
CA PRO A 148 -14.03 -13.21 -10.06
C PRO A 148 -14.83 -13.90 -8.93
N ARG A 149 -15.60 -14.94 -9.28
CA ARG A 149 -16.22 -15.83 -8.28
C ARG A 149 -15.24 -16.93 -7.91
N LEU A 150 -14.79 -16.96 -6.66
CA LEU A 150 -13.83 -17.94 -6.15
C LEU A 150 -14.34 -18.58 -4.86
N THR A 151 -13.90 -19.82 -4.61
CA THR A 151 -14.03 -20.44 -3.29
C THR A 151 -12.91 -19.92 -2.36
N ALA A 152 -13.04 -20.10 -1.05
CA ALA A 152 -11.98 -19.78 -0.10
C ALA A 152 -10.67 -20.54 -0.40
N GLY A 153 -10.77 -21.81 -0.80
CA GLY A 153 -9.62 -22.64 -1.20
C GLY A 153 -8.92 -22.08 -2.45
N SER A 154 -9.69 -21.76 -3.50
CA SER A 154 -9.13 -21.17 -4.72
C SER A 154 -8.52 -19.78 -4.49
N LEU A 155 -9.11 -18.97 -3.59
CA LEU A 155 -8.52 -17.67 -3.22
C LEU A 155 -7.20 -17.85 -2.45
N ALA A 156 -7.11 -18.84 -1.56
CA ALA A 156 -5.87 -19.17 -0.88
C ALA A 156 -4.79 -19.64 -1.86
N GLU A 157 -5.14 -20.52 -2.80
CA GLU A 157 -4.25 -20.99 -3.87
C GLU A 157 -3.74 -19.83 -4.74
N LEU A 158 -4.63 -18.93 -5.17
CA LEU A 158 -4.28 -17.74 -5.94
C LEU A 158 -3.29 -16.83 -5.17
N ARG A 159 -3.54 -16.62 -3.88
CA ARG A 159 -2.64 -15.84 -3.02
C ARG A 159 -1.25 -16.48 -2.92
N GLU A 160 -1.18 -17.79 -2.70
CA GLU A 160 0.12 -18.48 -2.63
C GLU A 160 0.85 -18.43 -3.98
N ALA A 161 0.15 -18.67 -5.09
CA ALA A 161 0.71 -18.57 -6.43
C ALA A 161 1.26 -17.16 -6.72
N PHE A 162 0.56 -16.11 -6.31
CA PHE A 162 1.02 -14.73 -6.42
C PHE A 162 2.35 -14.51 -5.68
N TYR A 163 2.44 -14.92 -4.41
CA TYR A 163 3.66 -14.71 -3.62
C TYR A 163 4.83 -15.55 -4.13
N LEU A 164 4.59 -16.82 -4.52
CA LEU A 164 5.61 -17.67 -5.11
C LEU A 164 6.17 -17.06 -6.40
N LYS A 165 5.30 -16.55 -7.27
CA LYS A 165 5.73 -15.90 -8.51
C LYS A 165 6.47 -14.59 -8.24
N LEU A 166 6.01 -13.80 -7.28
CA LEU A 166 6.68 -12.57 -6.87
C LEU A 166 8.10 -12.84 -6.35
N GLU A 167 8.27 -13.84 -5.49
CA GLU A 167 9.59 -14.23 -4.97
C GLU A 167 10.53 -14.70 -6.08
N GLU A 168 10.03 -15.51 -7.02
CA GLU A 168 10.79 -15.98 -8.18
C GLU A 168 11.29 -14.82 -9.04
N LEU A 169 10.42 -13.85 -9.35
CA LEU A 169 10.76 -12.69 -10.18
C LEU A 169 11.70 -11.72 -9.45
N ALA A 170 11.43 -11.43 -8.17
CA ALA A 170 12.31 -10.59 -7.36
C ALA A 170 13.73 -11.17 -7.25
N ALA A 171 13.86 -12.49 -7.10
CA ALA A 171 15.16 -13.16 -7.07
C ALA A 171 15.88 -13.11 -8.43
N ARG A 172 15.14 -13.22 -9.54
CA ARG A 172 15.68 -13.10 -10.90
C ARG A 172 16.23 -11.71 -11.18
N ASP A 173 15.52 -10.68 -10.72
CA ASP A 173 15.80 -9.30 -11.08
C ASP A 173 16.69 -8.57 -10.06
N ALA A 174 17.09 -9.23 -8.96
CA ALA A 174 17.82 -8.64 -7.83
C ALA A 174 19.13 -7.89 -8.19
N GLY A 175 19.73 -8.20 -9.34
CA GLY A 175 20.94 -7.54 -9.84
C GLY A 175 20.78 -6.91 -11.23
N ASP A 176 19.58 -6.89 -11.80
CA ASP A 176 19.35 -6.31 -13.12
C ASP A 176 19.18 -4.78 -13.00
N ALA A 177 20.04 -4.03 -13.70
CA ALA A 177 20.00 -2.57 -13.69
C ALA A 177 18.72 -1.98 -14.32
N ARG A 178 17.96 -2.78 -15.07
CA ARG A 178 16.66 -2.39 -15.65
C ARG A 178 15.51 -2.58 -14.66
N ALA A 179 15.73 -3.32 -13.57
CA ALA A 179 14.69 -3.55 -12.57
C ALA A 179 14.34 -2.23 -11.88
N ALA A 180 13.04 -1.91 -11.85
CA ALA A 180 12.52 -0.80 -11.07
C ALA A 180 11.86 -1.33 -9.79
N GLN A 181 11.82 -0.48 -8.77
CA GLN A 181 11.01 -0.76 -7.59
C GLN A 181 9.53 -0.65 -7.96
N VAL A 182 8.78 -1.73 -7.74
CA VAL A 182 7.33 -1.79 -7.98
C VAL A 182 6.55 -1.87 -6.68
N VAL A 183 5.43 -1.15 -6.61
CA VAL A 183 4.50 -1.20 -5.48
C VAL A 183 3.33 -2.11 -5.85
N LEU A 184 3.16 -3.20 -5.09
CA LEU A 184 2.10 -4.18 -5.30
C LEU A 184 1.24 -4.30 -4.03
N LEU A 185 -0.06 -4.11 -4.18
CA LEU A 185 -1.05 -4.42 -3.16
C LEU A 185 -2.00 -5.49 -3.71
N MET A 186 -2.07 -6.63 -3.04
CA MET A 186 -3.03 -7.69 -3.38
C MET A 186 -4.09 -7.78 -2.28
N ALA A 187 -5.36 -7.69 -2.69
CA ALA A 187 -6.51 -7.77 -1.79
C ALA A 187 -7.49 -8.85 -2.28
N GLY A 188 -7.67 -9.90 -1.48
CA GLY A 188 -8.70 -10.92 -1.67
C GLY A 188 -9.87 -10.67 -0.70
N LEU A 189 -10.92 -10.00 -1.15
CA LEU A 189 -12.05 -9.60 -0.31
C LEU A 189 -13.32 -10.32 -0.76
N ALA A 190 -13.72 -11.35 -0.02
CA ALA A 190 -15.04 -11.94 -0.21
C ALA A 190 -16.11 -10.91 0.22
N LEU A 191 -16.98 -10.53 -0.71
CA LEU A 191 -18.11 -9.64 -0.45
C LEU A 191 -19.36 -10.48 -0.24
N ALA A 192 -20.05 -10.27 0.89
CA ALA A 192 -21.39 -10.79 1.05
C ALA A 192 -22.31 -10.13 0.00
N PRO A 193 -23.34 -10.84 -0.50
CA PRO A 193 -24.38 -10.20 -1.28
C PRO A 193 -24.91 -8.98 -0.54
N ARG A 194 -25.08 -7.86 -1.26
CA ARG A 194 -25.72 -6.67 -0.68
C ARG A 194 -27.14 -7.04 -0.26
N ASP A 195 -27.48 -6.76 0.99
CA ASP A 195 -28.86 -6.79 1.45
C ASP A 195 -29.45 -5.39 1.26
N PRO A 196 -30.38 -5.19 0.30
CA PRO A 196 -30.96 -3.88 0.02
C PRO A 196 -31.72 -3.30 1.22
N ALA A 197 -32.05 -4.09 2.25
CA ALA A 197 -32.72 -3.59 3.45
C ALA A 197 -31.75 -3.00 4.51
N THR A 198 -30.44 -3.28 4.43
CA THR A 198 -29.45 -2.84 5.43
C THR A 198 -28.29 -2.02 4.86
N ASP A 199 -28.18 -1.88 3.54
CA ASP A 199 -27.18 -0.99 2.95
C ASP A 199 -27.60 0.49 3.14
N PRO A 200 -26.81 1.34 3.82
CA PRO A 200 -27.05 2.77 3.81
C PRO A 200 -26.94 3.25 2.36
N HIS A 201 -28.03 3.82 1.82
CA HIS A 201 -27.99 4.48 0.52
C HIS A 201 -26.82 5.46 0.50
N VAL A 202 -25.76 5.12 -0.24
CA VAL A 202 -24.78 6.11 -0.67
C VAL A 202 -25.52 6.96 -1.68
N SER A 203 -26.12 8.06 -1.21
CA SER A 203 -26.60 9.11 -2.09
C SER A 203 -25.40 9.65 -2.86
N GLY A 204 -25.20 9.14 -4.07
CA GLY A 204 -24.33 9.78 -5.05
C GLY A 204 -24.83 11.20 -5.33
N PRO A 205 -23.94 12.12 -5.75
CA PRO A 205 -24.36 13.47 -6.10
C PRO A 205 -25.46 13.41 -7.17
N THR A 206 -26.60 14.04 -6.89
CA THR A 206 -27.71 14.22 -7.83
C THR A 206 -27.15 14.78 -9.14
N PRO A 207 -27.37 14.15 -10.31
CA PRO A 207 -26.93 14.73 -11.57
C PRO A 207 -27.63 16.08 -11.75
N THR A 208 -26.83 17.13 -11.92
CA THR A 208 -27.32 18.47 -12.24
C THR A 208 -28.05 18.40 -13.59
N PRO A 209 -29.33 18.84 -13.70
CA PRO A 209 -30.02 18.80 -14.96
C PRO A 209 -29.35 19.75 -15.97
N THR A 210 -28.87 19.20 -17.08
CA THR A 210 -28.41 19.96 -18.24
C THR A 210 -29.57 20.79 -18.81
N PRO A 211 -29.42 22.10 -19.04
CA PRO A 211 -30.47 22.87 -19.70
C PRO A 211 -30.57 22.46 -21.17
N THR A 212 -31.71 21.88 -21.55
CA THR A 212 -32.07 21.56 -22.94
C THR A 212 -32.15 22.85 -23.74
N ALA A 213 -31.29 23.00 -24.75
CA ALA A 213 -31.40 24.03 -25.75
C ALA A 213 -32.68 23.80 -26.59
N THR A 214 -33.60 24.75 -26.53
CA THR A 214 -34.77 24.79 -27.41
C THR A 214 -34.32 25.15 -28.82
N ALA A 215 -34.36 24.18 -29.73
CA ALA A 215 -34.21 24.43 -31.16
C ALA A 215 -35.47 25.14 -31.67
N THR A 216 -35.27 26.30 -32.28
CA THR A 216 -36.29 27.06 -33.00
C THR A 216 -36.56 26.35 -34.33
N GLU A 217 -37.78 25.87 -34.51
CA GLU A 217 -38.29 25.38 -35.80
C GLU A 217 -38.34 26.52 -36.82
N THR A 218 -37.57 26.39 -37.90
CA THR A 218 -37.80 27.13 -39.15
C THR A 218 -38.87 26.41 -39.95
N GLU A 219 -40.06 27.02 -40.04
CA GLU A 219 -41.05 26.76 -41.08
C GLU A 219 -40.40 26.88 -42.47
N THR A 220 -40.58 25.87 -43.31
CA THR A 220 -40.50 26.05 -44.77
C THR A 220 -41.78 25.46 -45.37
N GLU A 221 -42.54 26.38 -45.95
CA GLU A 221 -43.86 26.25 -46.53
C GLU A 221 -43.76 25.61 -47.92
N ASP A 222 -44.58 24.59 -48.17
CA ASP A 222 -44.75 23.93 -49.47
C ASP A 222 -45.89 24.64 -50.23
N ALA A 223 -45.58 25.24 -51.37
CA ALA A 223 -46.57 25.72 -52.32
C ALA A 223 -46.04 25.55 -53.76
N SER A 224 -46.73 24.67 -54.49
CA SER A 224 -46.94 24.58 -55.96
C SER A 224 -46.01 25.34 -56.91
#